data_AF-A0A0Q6WGV4-F1
#
_entry.id   AF-A0A0Q6WGV4-F1
#
_cell.length_a   1.000
_cell.length_b   1.000
_cell.length_c   1.000
_cell.angle_alpha   90.00
_cell.angle_beta   90.00
_cell.angle_gamma   90.00
#
_symmetry.space_group_name_H-M   'P 1'
#
loop_
_entity.id
_entity.type
_entity.pdbx_description
1 polymer ?
#
loop_
_entity_poly.entity_id
_entity_poly.type
_entity_poly.pdbx_seq_one_letter_code
_entity_poly.pdbx_strand_id
1 'polypeptide(L)'
;MLSEKCSRAEDLRASGRSVADIAAELHVTRQRVRQLLASARAERLRQVSDDPFLRLSARTANGLKAEFLYVRKQLLTVDTVAEALHTGRLRTVRNLGKKSVEEIERWLESVQADEERDLLEQVTDPPSFAHPQPPCPRPSPRSAS
;
A
#
# COMPACT_ATOMS: atom_id res chain seq x y z
N MET A 1 -8.51 7.69 7.60
CA MET A 1 -9.88 8.22 7.41
C MET A 1 -9.78 9.53 6.62
N LEU A 2 -10.42 9.60 5.44
CA LEU A 2 -10.55 10.85 4.71
C LEU A 2 -11.44 11.82 5.51
N SER A 3 -11.07 13.10 5.56
CA SER A 3 -11.93 14.14 6.11
C SER A 3 -13.24 14.18 5.31
N GLU A 4 -14.39 14.38 5.95
CA GLU A 4 -15.70 14.51 5.27
C GLU A 4 -15.66 15.52 4.11
N LYS A 5 -14.84 16.57 4.24
CA LYS A 5 -14.63 17.58 3.20
C LYS A 5 -13.84 17.05 1.99
N CYS A 6 -12.94 16.08 2.17
CA CYS A 6 -12.24 15.42 1.07
C CYS A 6 -13.22 14.56 0.26
N SER A 7 -13.99 13.70 0.93
CA SER A 7 -14.96 12.82 0.26
C SER A 7 -16.00 13.64 -0.51
N ARG A 8 -16.55 14.67 0.12
CA ARG A 8 -17.54 15.55 -0.52
C ARG A 8 -16.96 16.31 -1.73
N ALA A 9 -15.69 16.73 -1.66
CA ALA A 9 -15.03 17.37 -2.80
C ALA A 9 -14.84 16.41 -3.99
N GLU A 10 -14.56 15.13 -3.74
CA GLU A 10 -14.47 14.12 -4.81
C GLU A 10 -15.83 13.85 -5.45
N ASP A 11 -16.91 13.71 -4.69
CA ASP A 11 -18.26 13.46 -5.22
C ASP A 11 -18.72 14.61 -6.14
N LEU A 12 -18.48 15.85 -5.70
CA LEU A 12 -18.79 17.03 -6.50
C LEU A 12 -17.91 17.10 -7.77
N ARG A 13 -16.65 16.67 -7.68
CA ARG A 13 -15.78 16.60 -8.86
C ARG A 13 -16.20 15.51 -9.84
N ALA A 14 -16.64 14.36 -9.34
CA ALA A 14 -17.12 13.24 -10.13
C ALA A 14 -18.44 13.56 -10.86
N SER A 15 -19.30 14.39 -10.25
CA SER A 15 -20.50 14.93 -10.89
C SER A 15 -20.24 16.06 -11.90
N GLY A 16 -18.97 16.36 -12.22
CA GLY A 16 -18.58 17.32 -13.24
C GLY A 16 -18.51 18.78 -12.78
N ARG A 17 -18.65 19.07 -11.47
CA ARG A 17 -18.54 20.44 -10.96
C ARG A 17 -17.14 21.03 -11.17
N SER A 18 -17.09 22.34 -11.40
CA SER A 18 -15.83 23.06 -11.50
C SER A 18 -15.21 23.26 -10.11
N VAL A 19 -13.90 23.52 -10.06
CA VAL A 19 -13.20 23.83 -8.79
C VAL A 19 -13.77 25.09 -8.13
N ALA A 20 -14.32 26.03 -8.91
CA ALA A 20 -14.94 27.24 -8.38
C ALA A 20 -16.28 26.92 -7.70
N ASP A 21 -17.10 26.06 -8.29
CA ASP A 21 -18.40 25.66 -7.72
C ASP A 21 -18.21 24.85 -6.44
N ILE A 22 -17.24 23.94 -6.44
CA ILE A 22 -16.89 23.13 -5.26
C ILE A 22 -16.40 24.04 -4.12
N ALA A 23 -15.61 25.06 -4.44
CA ALA A 23 -15.12 26.02 -3.45
C ALA A 23 -16.26 26.82 -2.80
N ALA A 24 -17.26 27.22 -3.60
CA ALA A 24 -18.46 27.89 -3.12
C ALA A 24 -19.30 26.98 -2.23
N GLU A 25 -19.56 25.75 -2.68
CA GLU A 25 -20.36 24.75 -1.96
C GLU A 25 -19.75 24.36 -0.60
N LEU A 26 -18.43 24.18 -0.57
CA LEU A 26 -17.71 23.73 0.63
C LEU A 26 -17.23 24.88 1.53
N HIS A 27 -17.54 26.13 1.15
CA HIS A 27 -17.08 27.34 1.83
C HIS A 27 -15.56 27.35 2.09
N VAL A 28 -14.77 26.98 1.08
CA VAL A 28 -13.30 26.96 1.14
C VAL A 28 -12.69 27.62 -0.09
N THR A 29 -11.40 27.96 -0.01
CA THR A 29 -10.71 28.56 -1.17
C THR A 29 -10.49 27.53 -2.28
N ARG A 30 -10.39 28.00 -3.54
CA ARG A 30 -10.04 27.14 -4.69
C ARG A 30 -8.73 26.38 -4.48
N GLN A 31 -7.76 27.01 -3.83
CA GLN A 31 -6.49 26.39 -3.45
C GLN A 31 -6.73 25.23 -2.47
N ARG A 32 -7.60 25.42 -1.47
CA ARG A 32 -7.93 24.37 -0.52
C ARG A 32 -8.66 23.20 -1.20
N VAL A 33 -9.58 23.47 -2.14
CA VAL A 33 -10.21 22.41 -2.95
C VAL A 33 -9.17 21.58 -3.71
N ARG A 34 -8.18 22.22 -4.34
CA ARG A 34 -7.09 21.50 -5.02
C ARG A 34 -6.30 20.61 -4.05
N GLN A 35 -6.04 21.09 -2.83
CA GLN A 35 -5.38 20.27 -1.80
C GLN A 35 -6.26 19.08 -1.38
N LEU A 36 -7.56 19.29 -1.15
CA LEU A 36 -8.49 18.23 -0.78
C LEU A 36 -8.55 17.13 -1.85
N LEU A 37 -8.68 17.52 -3.13
CA LEU A 37 -8.68 16.58 -4.25
C LEU A 37 -7.34 15.86 -4.41
N ALA A 38 -6.22 16.55 -4.21
CA ALA A 38 -4.90 15.92 -4.24
C ALA A 38 -4.71 14.91 -3.11
N SER A 39 -5.16 15.24 -1.89
CA SER A 39 -5.13 14.33 -0.75
C SER A 39 -6.02 13.10 -0.98
N ALA A 40 -7.22 13.27 -1.54
CA ALA A 40 -8.13 12.17 -1.81
C ALA A 40 -7.59 11.24 -2.91
N ARG A 41 -7.00 11.79 -3.97
CA ARG A 41 -6.28 11.02 -5.00
C ARG A 41 -5.10 10.24 -4.43
N ALA A 42 -4.31 10.86 -3.55
CA ALA A 42 -3.18 10.20 -2.89
C ALA A 42 -3.64 9.03 -1.99
N GLU A 43 -4.77 9.18 -1.31
CA GLU A 43 -5.36 8.11 -0.50
C GLU A 43 -5.92 6.97 -1.35
N ARG A 44 -6.57 7.27 -2.48
CA ARG A 44 -7.02 6.23 -3.41
C ARG A 44 -5.83 5.47 -4.00
N LEU A 45 -4.75 6.16 -4.34
CA LEU A 45 -3.51 5.53 -4.77
C LEU A 45 -2.92 4.63 -3.68
N ARG A 46 -2.96 5.06 -2.40
CA ARG A 46 -2.56 4.22 -1.26
C ARG A 46 -3.38 2.94 -1.11
N GLN A 47 -4.68 2.98 -1.42
CA GLN A 47 -5.56 1.82 -1.31
C GLN A 47 -5.39 0.81 -2.46
N VAL A 48 -4.97 1.28 -3.64
CA VAL A 48 -4.88 0.45 -4.85
C VAL A 48 -3.45 -0.01 -5.15
N SER A 49 -2.45 0.65 -4.58
CA SER A 49 -1.05 0.39 -4.90
C SER A 49 -0.40 -0.42 -3.79
N ASP A 50 0.19 -1.56 -4.16
CA ASP A 50 1.06 -2.39 -3.30
C ASP A 50 2.42 -1.73 -2.99
N ASP A 51 2.54 -0.41 -3.18
CA ASP A 51 3.80 0.29 -2.91
C ASP A 51 3.92 0.51 -1.39
N PRO A 52 4.85 -0.17 -0.71
CA PRO A 52 4.96 -0.09 0.74
C PRO A 52 5.32 1.33 1.19
N PHE A 53 5.97 2.14 0.34
CA PHE A 53 6.36 3.52 0.67
C PHE A 53 5.19 4.51 0.71
N LEU A 54 4.03 4.14 0.18
CA LEU A 54 2.84 5.00 0.22
C LEU A 54 2.23 5.11 1.63
N ARG A 55 2.54 4.16 2.51
CA ARG A 55 2.14 4.17 3.94
C ARG A 55 2.87 5.25 4.74
N LEU A 56 4.03 5.71 4.27
CA LEU A 56 4.78 6.80 4.89
C LEU A 56 4.14 8.16 4.62
N SER A 57 4.44 9.13 5.48
CA SER A 57 4.11 10.53 5.24
C SER A 57 4.79 11.04 3.98
N ALA A 58 4.13 11.96 3.26
CA ALA A 58 4.66 12.55 2.04
C ALA A 58 6.03 13.20 2.25
N ARG A 59 6.28 13.76 3.44
CA ARG A 59 7.58 14.34 3.81
C ARG A 59 8.66 13.26 3.85
N THR A 60 8.41 12.18 4.57
CA THR A 60 9.37 11.07 4.74
C THR A 60 9.61 10.34 3.42
N ALA A 61 8.56 10.03 2.66
CA ALA A 61 8.68 9.42 1.33
C ALA A 61 9.48 10.31 0.35
N ASN A 62 9.24 11.62 0.34
CA ASN A 62 10.01 12.54 -0.51
C ASN A 62 11.48 12.66 -0.03
N GLY A 63 11.73 12.60 1.28
CA GLY A 63 13.08 12.56 1.84
C GLY A 63 13.87 11.32 1.39
N LEU A 64 13.23 10.15 1.42
CA LEU A 64 13.82 8.91 0.91
C LEU A 64 14.06 8.97 -0.59
N LYS A 65 13.09 9.43 -1.38
CA LYS A 65 13.27 9.62 -2.83
C LYS A 65 14.43 10.57 -3.13
N ALA A 66 14.53 11.68 -2.42
CA ALA A 66 15.64 12.64 -2.54
C ALA A 66 17.01 11.97 -2.31
N GLU A 67 17.16 11.24 -1.21
CA GLU A 67 18.43 10.60 -0.86
C GLU A 67 18.78 9.45 -1.82
N PHE A 68 17.88 8.49 -2.01
CA PHE A 68 18.20 7.28 -2.74
C PHE A 68 18.22 7.50 -4.25
N LEU A 69 17.20 8.15 -4.82
CA LEU A 69 17.08 8.29 -6.28
C LEU A 69 17.95 9.43 -6.82
N TYR A 70 18.04 10.56 -6.13
CA TYR A 70 18.71 11.75 -6.68
C TYR A 70 20.14 11.92 -6.18
N VAL A 71 20.39 11.75 -4.88
CA VAL A 71 21.74 11.88 -4.32
C VAL A 71 22.57 10.65 -4.64
N ARG A 72 22.03 9.45 -4.38
CA ARG A 72 22.80 8.20 -4.53
C ARG A 72 22.59 7.47 -5.85
N LYS A 73 21.54 7.83 -6.62
CA LYS A 73 21.15 7.14 -7.85
C LYS A 73 20.99 5.62 -7.64
N GLN A 74 20.52 5.24 -6.47
CA GLN A 74 20.25 3.87 -6.05
C GLN A 74 18.74 3.61 -6.11
N LEU A 75 18.36 2.37 -6.43
CA LEU A 75 16.97 1.95 -6.38
C LEU A 75 16.44 2.03 -4.95
N LEU A 76 15.25 2.61 -4.78
CA LEU A 76 14.58 2.70 -3.49
C LEU A 76 13.79 1.41 -3.23
N THR A 77 14.34 0.54 -2.39
CA THR A 77 13.70 -0.71 -1.94
C THR A 77 13.63 -0.79 -0.41
N VAL A 78 12.75 -1.64 0.13
CA VAL A 78 12.59 -1.81 1.59
C VAL A 78 13.93 -2.17 2.24
N ASP A 79 14.68 -3.09 1.62
CA ASP A 79 16.01 -3.52 2.10
C ASP A 79 17.01 -2.36 2.17
N THR A 80 17.06 -1.53 1.13
CA THR A 80 18.00 -0.39 1.11
C THR A 80 17.69 0.64 2.20
N VAL A 81 16.42 0.80 2.55
CA VAL A 81 15.99 1.67 3.64
C VAL A 81 16.30 1.05 4.99
N ALA A 82 16.08 -0.26 5.16
CA ALA A 82 16.45 -0.99 6.37
C ALA A 82 17.96 -0.96 6.63
N GLU A 83 18.77 -1.18 5.60
CA GLU A 83 20.23 -1.10 5.68
C GLU A 83 20.70 0.32 6.04
N ALA A 84 20.10 1.34 5.43
CA ALA A 84 20.41 2.74 5.72
C ALA A 84 19.98 3.15 7.15
N LEU A 85 18.91 2.56 7.67
CA LEU A 85 18.49 2.75 9.05
C LEU A 85 19.49 2.10 10.02
N HIS A 86 19.84 0.83 9.79
CA HIS A 86 20.75 0.06 10.64
C HIS A 86 22.14 0.69 10.73
N THR A 87 22.65 1.16 9.59
CA THR A 87 23.95 1.88 9.51
C THR A 87 23.89 3.32 10.03
N GLY A 88 22.73 3.79 10.50
CA GLY A 88 22.54 5.15 10.99
C GLY A 88 22.58 6.24 9.92
N ARG A 89 22.69 5.87 8.63
CA ARG A 89 22.78 6.81 7.50
C ARG A 89 21.56 7.72 7.40
N LEU A 90 20.37 7.23 7.72
CA LEU A 90 19.16 8.08 7.68
C LEU A 90 19.19 9.24 8.69
N ARG A 91 19.99 9.14 9.76
CA ARG A 91 20.13 10.20 10.78
C ARG A 91 20.99 11.37 10.31
N THR A 92 21.79 11.19 9.26
CA THR A 92 22.63 12.25 8.68
C THR A 92 21.98 12.94 7.48
N VAL A 93 20.86 12.43 6.98
CA VAL A 93 20.14 13.01 5.85
C VAL A 93 19.45 14.30 6.29
N ARG A 94 19.88 15.43 5.71
CA ARG A 94 19.39 16.78 6.06
C ARG A 94 17.85 16.93 6.00
N ASN A 95 17.20 16.19 5.11
CA ASN A 95 15.75 16.29 4.89
C ASN A 95 14.93 15.29 5.73
N LEU A 96 15.58 14.37 6.47
CA LEU A 96 14.94 13.43 7.37
C LEU A 96 15.23 13.84 8.81
N GLY A 97 14.20 14.31 9.51
CA GLY A 97 14.30 14.62 10.93
C GLY A 97 14.09 13.39 11.81
N LYS A 98 14.31 13.53 13.12
CA LYS A 98 14.09 12.47 14.12
C LYS A 98 12.71 11.78 13.97
N LYS A 99 11.65 12.57 13.79
CA LYS A 99 10.28 12.05 13.59
C LYS A 99 10.13 11.22 12.31
N SER A 100 10.84 11.57 11.24
CA SER A 100 10.81 10.79 10.00
C SER A 100 11.55 9.47 10.16
N VAL A 101 12.65 9.44 10.91
CA VAL A 101 13.37 8.21 11.23
C VAL A 101 12.52 7.28 12.10
N GLU A 102 11.87 7.81 13.15
CA GLU A 102 10.93 7.05 13.99
C GLU A 102 9.73 6.53 13.19
N GLU A 103 9.25 7.29 12.20
CA GLU A 103 8.20 6.85 11.28
C GLU A 103 8.67 5.69 10.39
N ILE A 104 9.91 5.75 9.88
CA ILE A 104 10.51 4.68 9.07
C ILE A 104 10.72 3.42 9.91
N GLU A 105 11.18 3.55 11.15
CA GLU A 105 11.36 2.44 12.10
C GLU A 105 10.04 1.67 12.28
N ARG A 106 8.95 2.38 12.65
CA ARG A 106 7.63 1.76 12.81
C ARG A 106 7.06 1.17 11.52
N TRP A 107 7.35 1.82 10.39
CA TRP A 107 6.91 1.32 9.09
C TRP A 107 7.61 0.01 8.73
N LEU A 108 8.93 -0.11 8.96
CA LEU A 108 9.66 -1.36 8.73
C LEU A 108 9.15 -2.49 9.61
N GLU A 109 8.86 -2.21 10.89
CA GLU A 109 8.23 -3.18 11.80
C GLU A 109 6.87 -3.65 11.27
N SER A 110 6.04 -2.74 10.72
CA SER A 110 4.74 -3.12 10.16
C SER A 110 4.88 -3.96 8.88
N VAL A 111 5.87 -3.67 8.04
CA VAL A 111 6.09 -4.42 6.79
C VAL A 111 6.57 -5.83 7.10
N GLN A 112 7.50 -6.00 8.05
CA GLN A 112 7.94 -7.32 8.49
C GLN A 112 6.81 -8.13 9.12
N ALA A 113 5.94 -7.50 9.90
CA ALA A 113 4.77 -8.16 10.49
C ALA A 113 3.75 -8.60 9.43
N ASP A 114 3.57 -7.84 8.35
CA ASP A 114 2.71 -8.23 7.23
C ASP A 114 3.32 -9.40 6.43
N GLU A 115 4.64 -9.39 6.17
CA GLU A 115 5.34 -10.50 5.51
C GLU A 115 5.29 -11.80 6.33
N GLU A 116 5.46 -11.71 7.66
CA GLU A 116 5.37 -12.87 8.55
C GLU A 116 3.94 -13.45 8.59
N ARG A 117 2.91 -12.59 8.54
CA ARG A 117 1.51 -13.02 8.45
C ARG A 117 1.17 -13.68 7.12
N ASP A 118 1.65 -13.14 6.00
CA ASP A 118 1.45 -13.72 4.67
C ASP A 118 2.11 -15.11 4.57
N LEU A 119 3.30 -15.27 5.15
CA LEU A 119 3.99 -16.56 5.27
C LEU A 119 3.22 -17.57 6.13
N LEU A 120 2.53 -17.14 7.19
CA LEU A 120 1.71 -18.00 8.04
C LEU A 120 0.38 -18.39 7.39
N GLU A 121 -0.23 -17.52 6.58
CA GLU A 121 -1.42 -17.83 5.79
C GLU A 121 -1.13 -18.81 4.65
N GLN A 122 0.06 -18.73 4.01
CA GLN A 122 0.46 -19.69 2.98
C GLN A 122 0.73 -21.12 3.51
N VAL A 123 0.96 -21.28 4.81
CA VAL A 123 1.21 -22.58 5.45
C VAL A 123 -0.09 -23.29 5.88
N THR A 124 -1.25 -22.61 5.84
CA THR A 124 -2.54 -23.16 6.30
C THR A 124 -3.48 -23.67 5.20
N ASP A 125 -3.04 -23.75 3.95
CA ASP A 125 -3.71 -24.59 2.95
C ASP A 125 -3.20 -26.05 3.07
N PRO A 126 -3.98 -27.00 3.62
CA PRO A 126 -3.61 -28.40 3.53
C PRO A 126 -3.54 -28.77 2.04
N PRO A 127 -2.51 -29.51 1.58
CA PRO A 127 -2.54 -30.06 0.23
C PRO A 127 -3.82 -30.87 0.09
N SER A 128 -4.70 -30.44 -0.81
CA SER A 128 -5.92 -31.17 -1.18
C SER A 128 -5.48 -32.52 -1.72
N PHE A 129 -5.39 -33.51 -0.83
CA PHE A 129 -5.07 -34.87 -1.20
C PHE A 129 -6.19 -35.36 -2.12
N ALA A 130 -5.78 -35.63 -3.35
CA ALA A 130 -6.58 -36.26 -4.38
C ALA A 130 -7.47 -37.35 -3.79
N HIS A 131 -8.78 -37.22 -3.99
CA HIS A 131 -9.74 -38.29 -3.78
C HIS A 131 -9.24 -39.57 -4.48
N PRO A 132 -9.10 -40.71 -3.77
CA PRO A 132 -8.88 -41.97 -4.45
C PRO A 132 -10.12 -42.30 -5.29
N GLN A 133 -9.93 -42.44 -6.60
CA GLN A 133 -10.98 -42.92 -7.48
C GLN A 133 -11.46 -44.31 -7.02
N PRO A 134 -12.77 -44.57 -6.96
CA PRO A 134 -13.26 -45.90 -6.60
C PRO A 134 -12.88 -46.92 -7.69
N PRO A 135 -12.50 -48.15 -7.32
CA PRO A 135 -12.16 -49.19 -8.29
C PRO A 135 -13.39 -49.56 -9.13
N CYS A 136 -13.20 -49.60 -10.46
CA CYS A 136 -14.23 -50.00 -11.41
C CYS A 136 -14.80 -51.40 -11.08
N PRO A 137 -16.12 -51.61 -11.13
CA PRO A 137 -16.70 -52.93 -10.92
C PRO A 137 -16.38 -53.87 -12.09
N ARG A 138 -15.85 -55.06 -11.76
CA ARG A 138 -15.67 -56.18 -12.70
C ARG A 138 -17.00 -56.59 -13.33
N PRO A 139 -17.06 -56.91 -14.62
CA PRO A 139 -18.25 -57.50 -15.23
C PRO A 139 -18.44 -58.96 -14.78
N SER A 140 -19.62 -59.28 -14.25
CA SER A 140 -20.04 -60.64 -13.95
C SER A 140 -20.45 -61.39 -15.22
N PRO A 141 -20.09 -62.68 -15.38
CA PRO A 141 -20.47 -63.48 -16.54
C PRO A 141 -21.96 -63.83 -16.50
N ARG A 142 -22.69 -63.50 -17.56
CA ARG A 142 -24.08 -63.93 -17.74
C ARG A 142 -24.10 -65.15 -18.64
N SER A 143 -24.57 -66.26 -18.08
CA SER A 143 -24.76 -67.56 -18.72
C SER A 143 -25.56 -67.44 -20.01
N ALA A 144 -25.07 -68.08 -21.07
CA ALA A 144 -25.86 -68.45 -22.24
C ALA A 144 -26.63 -69.74 -21.92
N SER A 145 -27.92 -69.75 -22.26
CA SER A 145 -28.75 -70.94 -22.37
C SER A 145 -28.43 -71.74 -23.62
#